data_AF-A0A6J4WSX8-F1
#
_entry.id   AF-A0A6J4WSX8-F1
#
_cell.length_a   1.000
_cell.length_b   1.000
_cell.length_c   1.000
_cell.angle_alpha   90.00
_cell.angle_beta   90.00
_cell.angle_gamma   90.00
#
_symmetry.space_group_name_H-M   'P 1'
#
loop_
_entity.id
_entity.type
_entity.pdbx_description
1 polymer ?
#
loop_
_entity_poly.entity_id
_entity_poly.type
_entity_poly.pdbx_seq_one_letter_code
_entity_poly.pdbx_strand_id
1 'polypeptide(L)' 'HMVAPKDKSLTCTECHSKTDSRLSNLKGFYMPGRDPSKILNYAGWGVVLASLLGVLIHALGRIFSNGNGRKNN' A
#
# COMPACT_ATOMS: atom_id res chain seq x y z
N HIS A 1 -8.52 35.39 -18.22
CA HIS A 1 -8.35 34.16 -17.40
C HIS A 1 -6.90 33.73 -17.54
N MET A 2 -6.19 33.57 -16.42
CA MET A 2 -4.75 33.28 -16.38
C MET A 2 -4.48 31.81 -16.73
N VAL A 3 -4.71 31.44 -17.99
CA VAL A 3 -4.27 30.16 -18.55
C VAL A 3 -2.94 30.42 -19.25
N ALA A 4 -1.90 29.68 -18.85
CA ALA A 4 -0.59 29.81 -19.43
C ALA A 4 -0.61 29.38 -20.92
N PRO A 5 0.14 30.07 -21.82
CA PRO A 5 0.38 29.61 -23.18
C PRO A 5 0.98 28.20 -23.22
N LYS A 6 0.80 27.47 -24.33
CA LYS A 6 1.26 26.06 -24.46
C LYS A 6 2.74 25.87 -24.10
N ASP A 7 3.60 26.82 -24.47
CA ASP A 7 5.05 26.71 -24.26
C ASP A 7 5.45 26.94 -22.79
N LYS A 8 4.50 27.36 -21.96
CA LYS A 8 4.61 27.57 -20.51
C LYS A 8 3.79 26.52 -19.74
N SER A 9 3.29 25.49 -20.40
CA SER A 9 2.60 24.39 -19.73
C SER A 9 3.57 23.64 -18.82
N LEU A 10 3.07 23.19 -17.67
CA LEU A 10 3.87 22.37 -16.77
C LEU A 10 4.28 21.06 -17.46
N THR A 11 5.55 20.72 -17.32
CA THR A 11 6.10 19.44 -17.75
C THR A 11 5.93 18.40 -16.64
N CYS A 12 5.88 17.11 -17.01
CA CYS A 12 5.70 16.02 -16.04
C CYS A 12 6.76 16.03 -14.93
N THR A 13 8.01 16.38 -15.28
CA THR A 13 9.16 16.38 -14.37
C THR A 13 9.12 17.50 -13.34
N GLU A 14 8.44 18.62 -13.63
CA GLU A 14 8.27 19.70 -12.65
C GLU A 14 7.51 19.25 -11.40
N CYS A 15 6.70 18.20 -11.50
CA CYS A 15 6.00 17.58 -10.37
C CYS A 15 6.62 16.24 -9.97
N HIS A 16 6.96 15.37 -10.94
CA HIS A 16 7.37 13.99 -10.66
C HIS A 16 8.88 13.75 -10.50
N SER A 17 9.71 14.80 -10.54
CA SER A 17 11.13 14.67 -10.18
C SER A 17 11.30 14.45 -8.67
N LYS A 18 12.25 13.60 -8.30
CA LYS A 18 12.60 13.33 -6.89
C LYS A 18 13.29 14.52 -6.22
N THR A 19 14.05 15.29 -6.99
CA THR A 19 14.78 16.49 -6.55
C THR A 19 14.28 17.71 -7.32
N ASP A 20 14.27 18.87 -6.67
CA ASP A 20 13.93 20.17 -7.26
C ASP A 20 12.56 20.24 -7.97
N SER A 21 11.61 19.38 -7.56
CA SER A 21 10.22 19.44 -8.03
C SER A 21 9.35 20.32 -7.15
N ARG A 22 8.23 20.78 -7.69
CA ARG A 22 7.21 21.53 -6.96
C ARG A 22 6.63 20.75 -5.79
N LEU A 23 6.60 19.42 -5.88
CA LEU A 23 6.11 18.52 -4.82
C LEU A 23 7.15 18.27 -3.72
N SER A 24 8.44 18.54 -3.96
CA SER A 24 9.53 18.18 -3.03
C SER A 24 9.42 18.88 -1.67
N ASN A 25 8.97 20.14 -1.64
CA ASN A 25 8.93 20.96 -0.43
C ASN A 25 7.56 21.00 0.27
N LEU A 26 6.56 20.25 -0.22
CA LEU A 26 5.25 20.20 0.42
C LEU A 26 5.37 19.47 1.78
N LYS A 27 4.90 20.12 2.85
CA LYS A 27 4.95 19.61 4.22
C LYS A 27 3.55 19.50 4.79
N GLY A 28 3.40 18.70 5.84
CA GLY A 28 2.15 18.60 6.61
C GLY A 28 1.25 17.41 6.25
N PHE A 29 1.65 16.56 5.30
CA PHE A 29 0.92 15.34 4.98
C PHE A 29 1.84 14.28 4.36
N TYR A 30 1.38 13.03 4.43
CA TYR A 30 2.01 11.89 3.77
C TYR A 30 1.51 11.78 2.33
N MET A 31 2.42 11.76 1.35
CA MET A 31 2.09 11.54 -0.06
C MET A 31 2.68 10.20 -0.53
N PRO A 32 1.82 9.21 -0.85
CA PRO A 32 2.28 7.95 -1.44
C PRO A 32 3.12 8.18 -2.70
N GLY A 33 4.19 7.40 -2.88
CA GLY A 33 5.10 7.51 -4.03
C GLY A 33 6.17 8.60 -3.90
N ARG A 34 5.88 9.72 -3.21
CA ARG A 34 6.87 10.76 -2.89
C ARG A 34 7.62 10.47 -1.58
N ASP A 35 6.87 10.06 -0.54
CA ASP A 35 7.39 9.84 0.80
C ASP A 35 7.46 8.33 1.11
N PRO A 36 8.48 7.59 0.65
CA PRO A 36 8.63 6.20 1.00
C PRO A 36 9.02 6.07 2.49
N SER A 37 8.08 5.69 3.33
CA SER A 37 8.33 5.36 4.73
C SER A 37 8.64 3.88 4.89
N LYS A 38 9.91 3.56 5.18
CA LYS A 38 10.37 2.17 5.41
C LYS A 38 9.55 1.46 6.50
N ILE A 39 9.15 2.20 7.54
CA ILE A 39 8.34 1.68 8.66
C ILE A 39 6.98 1.18 8.17
N LEU A 40 6.22 1.99 7.42
CA LEU A 40 4.93 1.54 6.86
C LEU A 40 5.12 0.37 5.90
N ASN A 41 6.20 0.35 5.12
CA ASN A 41 6.45 -0.76 4.21
C ASN A 41 6.62 -2.08 4.96
N TYR A 42 7.44 -2.10 6.01
CA TYR A 42 7.63 -3.28 6.85
C TYR A 42 6.36 -3.66 7.62
N ALA A 43 5.64 -2.68 8.17
CA ALA A 43 4.38 -2.92 8.86
C ALA A 43 3.32 -3.50 7.92
N GLY A 44 3.20 -2.96 6.71
CA GLY A 44 2.27 -3.44 5.68
C GLY A 44 2.56 -4.89 5.29
N TRP A 45 3.82 -5.22 5.03
CA TRP A 45 4.22 -6.60 4.75
C TRP A 45 4.00 -7.54 5.94
N GLY A 46 4.21 -7.06 7.17
CA GLY A 46 3.90 -7.81 8.38
C GLY A 46 2.41 -8.16 8.49
N VAL A 47 1.52 -7.21 8.20
CA VAL A 47 0.06 -7.44 8.18
C VAL A 47 -0.31 -8.47 7.12
N VAL A 48 0.24 -8.36 5.91
CA VAL A 48 -0.02 -9.33 4.83
C VAL A 48 0.35 -10.76 5.25
N LEU A 49 1.54 -10.94 5.85
CA LEU A 49 1.98 -12.24 6.34
C LEU A 49 1.11 -12.75 7.50
N ALA A 50 0.74 -11.87 8.43
CA ALA A 50 -0.14 -12.22 9.54
C ALA A 50 -1.53 -12.66 9.07
N SER A 51 -2.11 -11.96 8.10
CA SER A 51 -3.40 -12.34 7.49
C SER A 51 -3.31 -13.68 6.78
N LEU A 52 -2.23 -13.93 6.03
CA LEU A 52 -2.02 -15.21 5.36
C LEU A 52 -1.93 -16.37 6.36
N LEU A 53 -1.15 -16.21 7.44
CA LEU A 53 -1.06 -17.20 8.51
C LEU A 53 -2.41 -17.44 9.19
N GLY A 54 -3.18 -16.39 9.47
CA GLY A 54 -4.51 -16.50 10.07
C GLY A 54 -5.48 -17.32 9.21
N VAL A 55 -5.50 -17.09 7.90
CA VAL A 55 -6.34 -17.85 6.96
C VAL A 55 -5.87 -19.31 6.87
N LEU A 56 -4.56 -19.57 6.84
CA LEU A 56 -4.04 -20.93 6.83
C LEU A 56 -4.42 -21.69 8.11
N ILE A 57 -4.26 -21.08 9.28
CA ILE A 57 -4.69 -21.67 10.56
C ILE A 57 -6.20 -21.94 10.56
N HIS A 58 -7.01 -20.99 10.08
CA HIS A 58 -8.45 -21.17 9.98
C HIS A 58 -8.84 -22.31 9.03
N ALA A 59 -8.21 -22.38 7.85
CA ALA A 59 -8.45 -23.43 6.85
C ALA A 59 -8.05 -24.81 7.37
N LEU A 60 -6.88 -24.92 8.02
CA LEU A 60 -6.43 -26.15 8.67
C LEU A 60 -7.40 -26.56 9.78
N GLY A 61 -7.80 -25.62 10.63
CA GLY A 61 -8.80 -25.85 11.68
C GLY A 61 -10.11 -26.39 11.12
N ARG A 62 -10.57 -25.87 9.97
CA ARG A 62 -11.75 -26.40 9.27
C ARG A 62 -11.55 -27.84 8.81
N ILE A 63 -10.41 -28.17 8.20
CA ILE A 63 -10.12 -29.53 7.70
C ILE A 63 -10.09 -30.54 8.85
N PHE A 64 -9.36 -30.22 9.94
CA PHE A 64 -9.26 -31.12 11.10
C PHE A 64 -10.59 -31.23 11.87
N SER A 65 -11.35 -30.14 12.01
CA SER A 65 -12.65 -30.15 12.68
C SER A 65 -13.71 -30.93 11.88
N ASN A 66 -13.70 -30.83 10.55
CA ASN A 66 -14.62 -31.57 9.68
C ASN A 66 -14.33 -33.09 9.65
N GLY A 67 -13.12 -33.52 10.03
CA GLY A 67 -12.80 -34.94 10.22
C GLY A 67 -13.48 -35.58 11.44
N ASN A 68 -13.84 -34.79 12.46
CA ASN A 68 -14.46 -35.29 13.69
C ASN A 68 -16.01 -35.25 13.67
N GLY A 69 -16.60 -34.67 12.61
CA GLY A 69 -18.06 -34.57 12.40
C GLY A 69 -18.69 -35.75 11.68
N ARG A 70 -17.92 -36.74 11.22
CA ARG A 70 -18.43 -37.98 10.59
C ARG A 70 -18.43 -39.17 11.54
N LYS A 71 -18.88 -38.95 12.77
CA LYS A 71 -19.38 -40.02 13.66
C LYS A 71 -20.89 -39.82 13.85
N ASN A 72 -21.68 -40.36 12.94
CA ASN A 72 -23.10 -40.61 13.14
C ASN A 72 -23.47 -41.88 12.35
N ASN A 73 -23.67 -42.94 13.13
CA ASN A 73 -24.40 -44.20 12.89
C ASN A 73 -24.11 -44.98 11.61
#